data_AF-A0A944L4V4-F1
#
_entry.id   AF-A0A944L4V4-F1
#
_cell.length_a   1.000
_cell.length_b   1.000
_cell.length_c   1.000
_cell.angle_alpha   90.00
_cell.angle_beta   90.00
_cell.angle_gamma   90.00
#
_symmetry.space_group_name_H-M   'P 1'
#
loop_
_entity.id
_entity.type
_entity.pdbx_description
1 polymer ?
#
loop_
_entity_poly.entity_id
_entity_poly.type
_entity_poly.pdbx_seq_one_letter_code
_entity_poly.pdbx_strand_id
1 'polypeptide(L)'
;MELAQLRAALVSASRLLIFLSVHLWRWKFQDAAEHLVPVCGWAPQEATREALTIPTDLDSAMYCLGKLVIRRWRAGAGGELKTFHDRVLRAGFAPLATVGEYWSARPTGATTGVAK
;
A
#
# COMPACT_ATOMS: atom_id res chain seq x y z
N MET A 1 18.29 4.22 11.13
CA MET A 1 17.00 4.69 10.56
C MET A 1 16.39 3.67 9.62
N GLU A 2 17.17 3.08 8.71
CA GLU A 2 16.73 2.07 7.74
C GLU A 2 16.03 0.84 8.36
N LEU A 3 16.62 0.24 9.40
CA LEU A 3 16.00 -0.91 10.09
C LEU A 3 14.59 -0.62 10.61
N ALA A 4 14.37 0.59 11.16
CA ALA A 4 13.06 0.99 11.64
C ALA A 4 12.05 1.15 10.49
N GLN A 5 12.48 1.65 9.33
CA GLN A 5 11.65 1.76 8.13
C GLN A 5 11.28 0.38 7.58
N LEU A 6 12.24 -0.56 7.56
CA LEU A 6 11.99 -1.95 7.16
C LEU A 6 11.01 -2.63 8.09
N ARG A 7 11.18 -2.46 9.42
CA ARG A 7 10.24 -3.00 10.41
C ARG A 7 8.82 -2.44 10.22
N ALA A 8 8.69 -1.14 10.00
CA ALA A 8 7.39 -0.51 9.74
C ALA A 8 6.75 -1.02 8.45
N ALA A 9 7.55 -1.23 7.39
CA ALA A 9 7.07 -1.81 6.13
C ALA A 9 6.58 -3.25 6.34
N LEU A 10 7.35 -4.07 7.06
CA LEU A 10 7.00 -5.45 7.37
C LEU A 10 5.69 -5.53 8.14
N VAL A 11 5.54 -4.75 9.22
CA VAL A 11 4.28 -4.70 9.99
C VAL A 11 3.09 -4.33 9.10
N SER A 12 3.24 -3.32 8.24
CA SER A 12 2.15 -2.94 7.32
C SER A 12 1.79 -4.06 6.33
N ALA A 13 2.79 -4.79 5.83
CA ALA A 13 2.58 -5.91 4.91
C ALA A 13 1.90 -7.09 5.61
N SER A 14 2.32 -7.41 6.84
CA SER A 14 1.69 -8.44 7.67
C SER A 14 0.22 -8.11 7.95
N ARG A 15 -0.13 -6.85 8.22
CA ARG A 15 -1.54 -6.43 8.40
C ARG A 15 -2.39 -6.71 7.17
N LEU A 16 -1.90 -6.33 5.99
CA LEU A 16 -2.59 -6.63 4.73
C LEU A 16 -2.75 -8.15 4.53
N LEU A 17 -1.69 -8.92 4.77
CA LEU A 17 -1.71 -10.38 4.63
C LEU A 17 -2.74 -11.01 5.56
N ILE A 18 -2.75 -10.65 6.85
CA ILE A 18 -3.67 -11.17 7.86
C ILE A 18 -5.11 -10.85 7.47
N PHE A 19 -5.38 -9.59 7.12
CA PHE A 19 -6.70 -9.14 6.70
C PHE A 19 -7.23 -9.99 5.54
N LEU A 20 -6.44 -10.18 4.49
CA LEU A 20 -6.81 -11.00 3.33
C LEU A 20 -6.94 -12.48 3.71
N SER A 21 -6.03 -13.01 4.53
CA SER A 21 -6.00 -14.43 4.84
C SER A 21 -7.21 -14.87 5.67
N VAL A 22 -7.64 -14.04 6.62
CA VAL A 22 -8.84 -14.31 7.44
C VAL A 22 -10.10 -14.25 6.58
N HIS A 23 -10.24 -13.25 5.71
CA HIS A 23 -11.45 -13.09 4.90
C HIS A 23 -11.51 -14.02 3.68
N LEU A 24 -10.38 -14.34 3.06
CA LEU A 24 -10.33 -15.02 1.76
C LEU A 24 -9.69 -16.42 1.82
N TRP A 25 -8.78 -16.67 2.77
CA TRP A 25 -7.99 -17.91 2.83
C TRP A 25 -8.22 -18.76 4.08
N ARG A 26 -9.35 -18.52 4.77
CA ARG A 26 -9.83 -19.32 5.91
C ARG A 26 -8.84 -19.42 7.08
N TRP A 27 -7.92 -18.47 7.23
CA TRP A 27 -7.12 -18.39 8.45
C TRP A 27 -8.04 -18.13 9.64
N LYS A 28 -7.82 -18.89 10.72
CA LYS A 28 -8.37 -18.58 12.03
C LYS A 28 -7.53 -17.46 12.66
N PHE A 29 -8.09 -16.77 13.66
CA PHE A 29 -7.34 -15.76 14.42
C PHE A 29 -6.09 -16.33 15.10
N GLN A 30 -6.12 -17.62 15.45
CA GLN A 30 -4.96 -18.32 16.00
C GLN A 30 -3.81 -18.41 14.98
N ASP A 31 -4.09 -18.82 13.74
CA ASP A 31 -3.10 -18.91 12.66
C ASP A 31 -2.47 -17.52 12.40
N ALA A 32 -3.29 -16.48 12.44
CA ALA A 32 -2.86 -15.09 12.33
C ALA A 32 -1.93 -14.65 13.47
N ALA A 33 -2.26 -14.98 14.73
CA ALA A 33 -1.43 -14.66 15.88
C ALA A 33 -0.08 -15.40 15.83
N GLU A 34 -0.10 -16.69 15.48
CA GLU A 34 1.11 -17.52 15.32
C GLU A 34 2.02 -17.00 14.22
N HIS A 35 1.47 -16.42 13.15
CA HIS A 35 2.24 -15.76 12.10
C HIS A 35 2.90 -14.46 12.57
N LEU A 36 2.19 -13.64 13.35
CA LEU A 36 2.66 -12.30 13.76
C LEU A 36 3.84 -12.33 14.73
N VAL A 37 3.92 -13.33 15.62
CA VAL A 37 5.00 -13.44 16.62
C VAL A 37 6.38 -13.48 15.95
N PRO A 38 6.71 -14.46 15.08
CA PRO A 38 8.03 -14.54 14.46
C PRO A 38 8.27 -13.44 13.42
N VAL A 39 7.23 -12.99 12.71
CA VAL A 39 7.39 -12.02 11.61
C VAL A 39 7.56 -10.59 12.11
N CYS A 40 6.72 -10.15 13.05
CA CYS A 40 6.76 -8.79 13.57
C CYS A 40 7.63 -8.65 14.83
N GLY A 41 8.05 -9.78 15.42
CA GLY A 41 8.75 -9.81 16.70
C GLY A 41 7.87 -9.32 17.86
N TRP A 42 6.56 -9.58 17.78
CA TRP A 42 5.59 -9.18 18.80
C TRP A 42 5.52 -10.19 19.93
N ALA A 43 5.20 -9.71 21.13
CA ALA A 43 4.87 -10.59 22.24
C ALA A 43 3.59 -11.39 21.89
N PRO A 44 3.44 -12.64 22.34
CA PRO A 44 2.28 -13.46 22.01
C PRO A 44 0.93 -12.77 22.29
N GLN A 45 0.83 -12.06 23.41
CA GLN A 45 -0.39 -11.34 23.80
C GLN A 45 -0.70 -10.18 22.85
N GLU A 46 0.32 -9.45 22.40
CA GLU A 46 0.20 -8.38 21.42
C GLU A 46 -0.23 -8.95 20.05
N ALA A 47 0.40 -10.05 19.63
CA ALA A 47 0.06 -10.73 18.39
C ALA A 47 -1.39 -11.26 18.38
N THR A 48 -1.86 -11.85 19.48
CA THR A 48 -3.25 -12.27 19.62
C THR A 48 -4.21 -11.09 19.55
N ARG A 49 -3.91 -9.97 20.21
CA ARG A 49 -4.74 -8.77 20.14
C ARG A 49 -4.84 -8.26 18.70
N GLU A 50 -3.70 -8.09 18.03
CA GLU A 50 -3.66 -7.60 16.66
C GLU A 50 -4.35 -8.57 15.69
N ALA A 51 -4.21 -9.88 15.88
CA ALA A 51 -4.91 -10.89 15.06
C ALA A 51 -6.44 -10.78 15.13
N LEU A 52 -6.98 -10.30 16.26
CA LEU A 52 -8.41 -10.03 16.41
C LEU A 52 -8.81 -8.67 15.83
N THR A 53 -7.95 -7.66 15.94
CA THR A 53 -8.26 -6.28 15.48
C THR A 53 -8.10 -6.12 13.98
N ILE A 54 -6.99 -6.60 13.41
CA ILE A 54 -6.63 -6.39 12.00
C ILE A 54 -7.75 -6.75 11.02
N PRO A 55 -8.45 -7.90 11.16
CA PRO A 55 -9.55 -8.25 10.25
C PRO A 55 -10.68 -7.22 10.24
N THR A 56 -10.88 -6.48 11.33
CA THR A 56 -11.94 -5.46 11.42
C THR A 56 -11.48 -4.04 11.08
N ASP A 57 -10.17 -3.83 10.89
CA ASP A 57 -9.58 -2.53 10.60
C ASP A 57 -9.10 -2.45 9.14
N LEU A 58 -10.01 -2.00 8.28
CA LEU A 58 -9.75 -1.86 6.85
C LEU A 58 -8.64 -0.83 6.56
N ASP A 59 -8.61 0.29 7.27
CA ASP A 59 -7.70 1.39 6.98
C ASP A 59 -6.24 0.99 7.23
N SER A 60 -5.98 0.34 8.37
CA SER A 60 -4.64 -0.17 8.69
C SER A 60 -4.20 -1.29 7.74
N ALA A 61 -5.11 -2.15 7.32
CA ALA A 61 -4.82 -3.22 6.37
C ALA A 61 -4.51 -2.69 4.97
N MET A 62 -5.27 -1.70 4.49
CA MET A 62 -5.14 -1.17 3.13
C MET A 62 -3.94 -0.22 2.95
N TYR A 63 -3.33 0.27 4.03
CA TYR A 63 -2.16 1.14 3.97
C TYR A 63 -1.00 0.55 3.14
N CYS A 64 -0.70 -0.75 3.31
CA CYS A 64 0.35 -1.40 2.53
C CYS A 64 -0.04 -1.51 1.05
N LEU A 65 -1.30 -1.89 0.76
CA LEU A 65 -1.81 -2.00 -0.60
C LEU A 65 -1.68 -0.67 -1.34
N GLY A 66 -2.11 0.42 -0.72
CA GLY A 66 -2.02 1.75 -1.32
C GLY A 66 -0.59 2.18 -1.63
N LYS A 67 0.35 1.91 -0.71
CA LYS A 67 1.78 2.15 -0.96
C LYS A 67 2.31 1.34 -2.14
N LEU A 68 1.96 0.06 -2.22
CA LEU A 68 2.44 -0.81 -3.30
C LEU A 68 1.94 -0.32 -4.66
N VAL A 69 0.68 0.09 -4.74
CA VAL A 69 0.09 0.66 -5.97
C VAL A 69 0.82 1.94 -6.39
N ILE A 70 1.00 2.89 -5.47
CA ILE A 70 1.69 4.16 -5.78
C ILE A 70 3.15 3.91 -6.19
N ARG A 71 3.85 3.00 -5.51
CA ARG A 71 5.22 2.61 -5.87
C ARG A 71 5.29 1.98 -7.26
N ARG A 72 4.30 1.14 -7.61
CA ARG A 72 4.19 0.53 -8.94
C ARG A 72 4.01 1.59 -10.02
N TRP A 73 3.14 2.58 -9.80
CA TRP A 73 3.01 3.71 -10.73
C TRP A 73 4.30 4.48 -10.87
N ARG A 74 5.00 4.78 -9.77
CA ARG A 74 6.28 5.49 -9.82
C ARG A 74 7.32 4.73 -10.64
N ALA A 75 7.43 3.42 -10.45
CA ALA A 75 8.37 2.58 -11.18
C ALA A 75 8.12 2.59 -12.70
N GLY A 76 6.85 2.70 -13.13
CA GLY A 76 6.48 2.79 -14.55
C GLY A 76 6.45 4.21 -15.13
N ALA A 77 6.50 5.26 -14.31
CA ALA A 77 6.25 6.63 -14.74
C ALA A 77 7.40 7.30 -15.52
N GLY A 78 8.64 6.84 -15.33
CA GLY A 78 9.83 7.56 -15.80
C GLY A 78 9.90 9.01 -15.28
N GLY A 79 10.84 9.80 -15.79
CA GLY A 79 10.92 11.25 -15.54
C GLY A 79 11.13 11.70 -14.07
N GLU A 80 10.99 13.01 -13.87
CA GLU A 80 11.27 13.70 -12.61
C GLU A 80 10.30 13.31 -11.48
N LEU A 81 10.86 13.09 -10.29
CA LEU A 81 10.09 12.69 -9.11
C LEU A 81 9.03 13.73 -8.72
N LYS A 82 9.39 15.02 -8.83
CA LYS A 82 8.48 16.13 -8.51
C LYS A 82 7.23 16.10 -9.38
N THR A 83 7.38 15.88 -10.68
CA THR A 83 6.25 15.84 -11.61
C THR A 83 5.31 14.67 -11.30
N PHE A 84 5.85 13.53 -10.89
CA PHE A 84 5.04 12.41 -10.41
C PHE A 84 4.24 12.79 -9.16
N HIS A 85 4.90 13.36 -8.14
CA HIS A 85 4.23 13.78 -6.90
C HIS A 85 3.15 14.83 -7.14
N ASP A 86 3.46 15.89 -7.90
CA ASP A 86 2.52 16.98 -8.19
C ASP A 86 1.24 16.45 -8.86
N ARG A 87 1.39 15.43 -9.72
CA ARG A 87 0.25 14.80 -10.40
C ARG A 87 -0.59 13.94 -9.47
N VAL A 88 0.04 13.07 -8.68
CA VAL A 88 -0.69 12.19 -7.74
C VAL A 88 -1.42 13.03 -6.69
N LEU A 89 -0.74 14.02 -6.10
CA LEU A 89 -1.30 14.84 -5.02
C LEU A 89 -2.41 15.78 -5.48
N ARG A 90 -2.42 16.20 -6.76
CA ARG A 90 -3.49 17.03 -7.31
C ARG A 90 -4.85 16.35 -7.30
N ALA A 91 -4.90 15.02 -7.28
CA ALA A 91 -6.15 14.28 -7.17
C ALA A 91 -6.74 14.27 -5.74
N GLY A 92 -6.06 14.85 -4.74
CA GLY A 92 -6.52 14.90 -3.36
C GLY A 92 -6.57 13.51 -2.70
N PHE A 93 -7.59 13.27 -1.88
CA PHE A 93 -7.82 11.99 -1.18
C PHE A 93 -8.75 11.04 -1.95
N ALA A 94 -8.73 11.11 -3.29
CA ALA A 94 -9.57 10.26 -4.13
C ALA A 94 -9.16 8.77 -4.05
N PRO A 95 -10.08 7.82 -4.30
CA PRO A 95 -9.75 6.40 -4.40
C PRO A 95 -8.65 6.15 -5.45
N LEU A 96 -7.77 5.18 -5.18
CA LEU A 96 -6.62 4.89 -6.05
C LEU A 96 -7.02 4.48 -7.47
N ALA A 97 -8.18 3.87 -7.67
CA ALA A 97 -8.69 3.58 -9.00
C ALA A 97 -8.89 4.87 -9.81
N THR A 98 -9.56 5.86 -9.21
CA THR A 98 -9.80 7.19 -9.81
C THR A 98 -8.49 7.94 -10.06
N VAL A 99 -7.55 7.92 -9.11
CA VAL A 99 -6.22 8.52 -9.30
C VAL A 99 -5.47 7.83 -10.44
N GLY A 100 -5.58 6.50 -10.52
CA GLY A 100 -4.95 5.69 -11.57
C GLY A 100 -5.49 5.99 -12.97
N GLU A 101 -6.80 6.19 -13.11
CA GLU A 101 -7.43 6.64 -14.35
C GLU A 101 -6.93 8.02 -14.76
N TYR A 102 -6.95 8.98 -13.83
CA TYR A 102 -6.44 10.34 -14.06
C TYR A 102 -4.96 10.35 -14.47
N TRP A 103 -4.17 9.50 -13.82
CA TRP A 103 -2.75 9.32 -14.11
C TRP A 103 -2.52 8.72 -15.50
N SER A 104 -3.30 7.70 -15.88
CA SER A 104 -3.12 6.91 -17.11
C SER A 104 -3.74 7.57 -18.36
N ALA A 105 -4.77 8.40 -18.20
CA ALA A 105 -5.55 8.97 -19.29
C ALA A 105 -4.87 10.12 -20.06
N ARG A 106 -3.58 10.40 -19.85
CA ARG A 106 -2.88 11.46 -20.60
C ARG A 106 -1.92 10.92 -21.66
N PRO A 107 -2.04 11.37 -22.93
CA PRO A 107 -1.17 10.92 -24.01
C PRO A 107 0.26 11.41 -23.79
N THR A 108 1.21 10.51 -24.07
CA THR A 108 2.64 10.79 -24.25
C THR A 108 2.83 11.70 -25.47
N GLY A 109 3.12 12.99 -25.25
CA GLY A 109 3.46 13.97 -26.29
C GLY A 109 2.22 14.60 -26.93
N ALA A 110 1.88 15.86 -26.69
CA ALA A 110 2.48 17.03 -27.35
C ALA A 110 3.70 16.71 -28.24
N THR A 111 3.47 16.56 -29.55
CA THR A 111 4.49 16.83 -30.57
C THR A 111 3.90 17.62 -31.73
N THR A 112 4.66 18.66 -32.13
CA THR A 112 4.68 19.40 -33.41
C THR A 112 3.57 20.38 -33.79
N GLY A 113 3.96 21.66 -33.95
CA GLY A 113 3.40 22.53 -34.99
C GLY A 113 3.05 23.96 -34.58
N VAL A 114 4.02 24.81 -34.24
CA VAL A 114 3.86 26.26 -34.50
C VAL A 114 4.43 26.51 -35.88
N ALA A 115 3.56 26.55 -36.89
CA ALA A 115 3.90 27.09 -38.20
C ALA A 115 3.94 28.62 -38.11
N LYS A 116 4.97 29.20 -38.75
CA LYS A 116 5.21 30.63 -38.93
C LYS A 116 4.01 31.36 -39.53
#